data_AF-A0A8C0JT67-F1
#
_entry.id   AF-A0A8C0JT67-F1
#
_cell.length_a   1.000
_cell.length_b   1.000
_cell.length_c   1.000
_cell.angle_alpha   90.00
_cell.angle_beta   90.00
_cell.angle_gamma   90.00
#
_symmetry.space_group_name_H-M   'P 1'
#
loop_
_entity.id
_entity.type
_entity.pdbx_description
1 polymer ?
#
loop_
_entity_poly.entity_id
_entity_poly.type
_entity_poly.pdbx_seq_one_letter_code
_entity_poly.pdbx_strand_id
1 'polypeptide(L)'
;HRARRGHHPISLFLACSWAQSVLTQPASVSGSLGQRVTISCTESSSNIGGYYVGWYQQLPGTGPRTVIYYDNNRPSGVPDQFSGSKSGNSATLTISGLQAEDETDYYCSTSCPQPPLSSLLLNTIRWSLRESGRE
;
A
#
# COMPACT_ATOMS: atom_id res chain seq x y z
N HIS A 1 -42.81 -6.72 35.25
CA HIS A 1 -41.80 -7.76 34.96
C HIS A 1 -41.18 -7.52 33.60
N ARG A 2 -39.93 -7.03 33.55
CA ARG A 2 -39.21 -6.71 32.30
C ARG A 2 -38.38 -7.93 31.89
N ALA A 3 -38.81 -8.65 30.86
CA ALA A 3 -38.10 -9.80 30.33
C ALA A 3 -36.79 -9.34 29.66
N ARG A 4 -35.64 -9.77 30.21
CA ARG A 4 -34.33 -9.60 29.55
C ARG A 4 -34.15 -10.75 28.57
N ARG A 5 -34.14 -10.47 27.26
CA ARG A 5 -33.67 -11.40 26.23
C ARG A 5 -32.15 -11.42 26.25
N GLY A 6 -31.57 -12.54 26.67
CA GLY A 6 -30.16 -12.84 26.51
C GLY A 6 -29.84 -13.13 25.03
N HIS A 7 -28.81 -12.48 24.50
CA HIS A 7 -28.21 -12.80 23.21
C HIS A 7 -26.81 -13.35 23.47
N HIS A 8 -26.59 -14.61 23.08
CA HIS A 8 -25.29 -15.28 22.99
C HIS A 8 -24.57 -14.92 21.67
N PRO A 9 -23.24 -15.12 21.57
CA PRO A 9 -22.32 -14.16 20.99
C PRO A 9 -22.33 -14.20 19.47
N ILE A 10 -22.51 -13.03 18.86
CA ILE A 10 -22.24 -12.83 17.44
C ILE A 10 -20.72 -12.88 17.30
N SER A 11 -20.23 -13.89 16.58
CA SER A 11 -18.83 -14.02 16.17
C SER A 11 -18.30 -12.66 15.69
N LEU A 12 -17.30 -12.14 16.40
CA LEU A 12 -16.60 -10.90 16.10
C LEU A 12 -15.75 -11.10 14.84
N PHE A 13 -16.39 -11.13 13.68
CA PHE A 13 -15.74 -10.67 12.47
C PHE A 13 -15.71 -9.15 12.58
N LEU A 14 -14.58 -8.61 13.04
CA LEU A 14 -14.31 -7.17 12.98
C LEU A 14 -14.35 -6.75 11.51
N ALA A 15 -15.53 -6.30 11.05
CA ALA A 15 -15.62 -5.52 9.84
C ALA A 15 -14.79 -4.25 10.05
N CYS A 16 -14.02 -3.83 9.04
CA CYS A 16 -13.49 -2.46 9.00
C CYS A 16 -14.63 -1.53 9.41
N SER A 17 -14.37 -0.69 10.42
CA SER A 17 -15.27 0.41 10.75
C SER A 17 -15.69 1.07 9.44
N TRP A 18 -16.99 1.29 9.27
CA TRP A 18 -17.67 2.05 8.23
C TRP A 18 -17.22 3.53 8.15
N ALA A 19 -16.05 3.87 8.69
CA ALA A 19 -15.32 5.06 8.34
C ALA A 19 -14.56 4.74 7.06
N GLN A 20 -14.68 5.59 6.04
CA GLN A 20 -13.94 5.47 4.79
C GLN A 20 -12.44 5.39 5.11
N SER A 21 -11.86 4.19 5.05
CA SER A 21 -10.43 4.02 5.25
C SER A 21 -9.70 4.47 4.00
N VAL A 22 -9.48 5.78 3.90
CA VAL A 22 -8.79 6.38 2.76
C VAL A 22 -7.29 6.21 2.98
N LEU A 23 -6.68 5.39 2.11
CA LEU A 23 -5.24 5.32 1.95
C LEU A 23 -4.77 6.58 1.22
N THR A 24 -3.81 7.26 1.83
CA THR A 24 -3.18 8.45 1.28
C THR A 24 -1.77 8.08 0.83
N GLN A 25 -1.50 8.37 -0.44
CA GLN A 25 -0.20 8.23 -1.07
C GLN A 25 0.12 9.55 -1.79
N PRO A 26 1.40 9.91 -1.98
CA PRO A 26 1.75 11.00 -2.89
C PRO A 26 1.18 10.77 -4.30
N ALA A 27 0.94 11.83 -5.06
CA ALA A 27 0.46 11.69 -6.44
C ALA A 27 1.59 11.31 -7.42
N SER A 28 2.82 11.69 -7.09
CA SER A 28 4.01 11.34 -7.86
C SER A 28 5.25 11.41 -6.99
N VAL A 29 6.28 10.70 -7.43
CA VAL A 29 7.61 10.74 -6.83
C VAL A 29 8.64 10.84 -7.95
N SER A 30 9.74 11.53 -7.72
CA SER A 30 10.83 11.67 -8.69
C SER A 30 12.16 11.23 -8.10
N GLY A 31 13.01 10.66 -8.94
CA GLY A 31 14.35 10.23 -8.55
C GLY A 31 15.26 10.06 -9.76
N SER A 32 16.57 9.99 -9.51
CA SER A 32 17.55 9.68 -10.55
C SER A 32 17.91 8.20 -10.53
N LEU A 33 18.40 7.67 -11.65
CA LEU A 33 18.90 6.29 -11.72
C LEU A 33 19.93 6.01 -10.61
N GLY A 34 19.79 4.86 -9.95
CA GLY A 34 20.64 4.45 -8.84
C GLY A 34 20.35 5.15 -7.51
N GLN A 35 19.46 6.15 -7.44
CA GLN A 35 19.08 6.75 -6.17
C GLN A 35 18.16 5.83 -5.36
N ARG A 36 18.31 5.92 -4.04
CA ARG A 36 17.33 5.39 -3.10
C ARG A 36 16.16 6.35 -3.02
N VAL A 37 14.95 5.82 -3.16
CA VAL A 37 13.73 6.61 -2.97
C VAL A 37 12.68 5.82 -2.20
N THR A 38 11.84 6.56 -1.49
CA THR A 38 10.94 6.06 -0.46
C THR A 38 9.52 6.54 -0.75
N ILE A 39 8.58 5.61 -0.76
CA ILE A 39 7.16 5.83 -0.94
C ILE A 39 6.46 5.64 0.39
N SER A 40 5.61 6.60 0.78
CA SER A 40 4.74 6.49 1.95
C SER A 40 3.30 6.13 1.57
N CYS A 41 2.66 5.34 2.44
CA CYS A 41 1.24 5.06 2.43
C CYS A 41 0.70 5.21 3.85
N THR A 42 -0.17 6.18 4.07
CA THR A 42 -0.77 6.46 5.37
C THR A 42 -2.26 6.25 5.32
N GLU A 43 -2.84 5.64 6.36
CA GLU A 43 -4.29 5.56 6.48
C GLU A 43 -4.80 6.59 7.47
N SER A 44 -5.78 7.35 7.00
CA SER A 44 -6.43 8.42 7.73
C SER A 44 -7.22 7.90 8.95
N SER A 45 -7.67 6.65 8.92
CA SER A 45 -8.58 6.06 9.90
C SER A 45 -7.97 4.97 10.78
N SER A 46 -6.81 5.21 11.40
CA SER A 46 -6.34 4.55 12.63
C SER A 46 -6.33 2.99 12.71
N ASN A 47 -6.50 2.22 11.64
CA ASN A 47 -6.62 0.76 11.69
C ASN A 47 -5.53 -0.04 10.93
N ILE A 48 -4.65 0.60 10.14
CA ILE A 48 -3.51 -0.07 9.49
C ILE A 48 -2.62 -0.82 10.49
N GLY A 49 -2.49 -0.32 11.73
CA GLY A 49 -1.68 -0.98 12.76
C GLY A 49 -2.10 -2.42 13.05
N GLY A 50 -3.37 -2.77 12.80
CA GLY A 50 -3.91 -4.13 12.98
C GLY A 50 -3.91 -5.00 11.73
N TYR A 51 -3.62 -4.45 10.54
CA TYR A 51 -3.70 -5.17 9.27
C TYR A 51 -2.35 -5.26 8.56
N TYR A 52 -2.17 -6.31 7.77
CA TYR A 52 -1.05 -6.39 6.86
C TYR A 52 -1.22 -5.45 5.67
N VAL A 53 -0.12 -4.84 5.25
CA VAL A 53 0.00 -4.01 4.06
C VAL A 53 0.75 -4.77 2.98
N GLY A 54 0.25 -4.65 1.74
CA GLY A 54 0.93 -5.09 0.52
C GLY A 54 1.22 -3.91 -0.40
N TRP A 55 2.29 -4.05 -1.18
CA TRP A 55 2.70 -3.12 -2.22
C TRP A 55 2.64 -3.78 -3.58
N TYR A 56 2.17 -3.03 -4.55
CA TYR A 56 1.97 -3.50 -5.91
C TYR A 56 2.54 -2.49 -6.90
N GLN A 57 3.06 -3.04 -7.99
CA GLN A 57 3.63 -2.35 -9.14
C GLN A 57 2.76 -2.65 -10.35
N GLN A 58 2.42 -1.65 -11.16
CA GLN A 58 1.59 -1.84 -12.35
C GLN A 58 2.17 -1.13 -13.57
N LEU A 59 2.81 -1.90 -14.45
CA LEU A 59 3.28 -1.38 -15.73
C LEU A 59 2.09 -1.01 -16.63
N PRO A 60 2.22 0.05 -17.47
CA PRO A 60 1.19 0.42 -18.42
C PRO A 60 0.75 -0.78 -19.28
N GLY A 61 -0.56 -1.05 -19.33
CA GLY A 61 -1.12 -2.16 -20.10
C GLY A 61 -0.96 -3.55 -19.46
N THR A 62 -0.44 -3.65 -18.24
CA THR A 62 -0.32 -4.92 -17.50
C THR A 62 -1.18 -4.95 -16.24
N GLY A 63 -1.35 -6.16 -15.71
CA GLY A 63 -2.00 -6.36 -14.42
C GLY A 63 -1.10 -5.96 -13.24
N PRO A 64 -1.71 -5.66 -12.08
CA PRO A 64 -1.07 -5.65 -10.76
C PRO A 64 -0.01 -6.74 -10.52
N ARG A 65 1.23 -6.36 -10.23
CA ARG A 65 2.28 -7.26 -9.71
C ARG A 65 2.58 -6.94 -8.26
N THR A 66 2.53 -7.94 -7.38
CA THR A 66 2.94 -7.78 -5.98
C THR A 66 4.46 -7.63 -5.87
N VAL A 67 4.93 -6.58 -5.20
CA VAL A 67 6.36 -6.37 -4.89
C VAL A 67 6.68 -6.62 -3.42
N ILE A 68 5.76 -6.30 -2.51
CA ILE A 68 5.85 -6.63 -1.08
C ILE A 68 4.48 -7.12 -0.58
N TYR A 69 4.46 -8.11 0.30
CA TYR A 69 3.27 -8.60 1.00
C TYR A 69 3.57 -8.74 2.48
N TYR A 70 2.54 -8.86 3.32
CA TYR A 70 2.69 -8.98 4.78
C TYR A 70 3.72 -8.01 5.38
N ASP A 71 3.57 -6.71 5.06
CA ASP A 71 4.38 -5.57 5.52
C ASP A 71 5.81 -5.49 4.98
N ASN A 72 6.55 -6.59 4.95
CA ASN A 72 7.98 -6.61 4.61
C ASN A 72 8.43 -7.85 3.83
N ASN A 73 7.54 -8.80 3.54
CA ASN A 73 7.90 -9.99 2.80
C ASN A 73 7.94 -9.72 1.31
N ARG A 74 9.02 -10.15 0.66
CA ARG A 74 9.21 -10.01 -0.79
C ARG A 74 8.93 -11.35 -1.49
N PRO A 75 8.08 -11.39 -2.53
CA PRO A 75 7.87 -12.60 -3.33
C PRO A 75 9.16 -13.06 -4.03
N SER A 76 9.27 -14.36 -4.31
CA SER A 76 10.36 -14.88 -5.15
C SER A 76 10.30 -14.25 -6.55
N GLY A 77 11.47 -13.91 -7.12
CA GLY A 77 11.58 -13.26 -8.43
C GLY A 77 11.35 -11.75 -8.44
N VAL A 78 11.07 -11.12 -7.29
CA VAL A 78 11.10 -9.65 -7.15
C VAL A 78 12.52 -9.22 -6.75
N PRO A 79 13.12 -8.20 -7.43
CA PRO A 79 14.47 -7.72 -7.13
C PRO A 79 14.67 -7.31 -5.67
N ASP A 80 15.88 -7.47 -5.16
CA ASP A 80 16.22 -7.16 -3.77
C ASP A 80 16.27 -5.65 -3.46
N GLN A 81 16.26 -4.81 -4.50
CA GLN A 81 16.15 -3.35 -4.36
C GLN A 81 14.86 -2.91 -3.66
N PHE A 82 13.79 -3.72 -3.70
CA PHE A 82 12.52 -3.44 -3.04
C PHE A 82 12.51 -3.94 -1.59
N SER A 83 12.11 -3.05 -0.68
CA SER A 83 11.92 -3.37 0.73
C SER A 83 10.71 -2.64 1.30
N GLY A 84 9.90 -3.33 2.09
CA GLY A 84 8.75 -2.76 2.78
C GLY A 84 8.97 -2.62 4.27
N SER A 85 8.32 -1.63 4.88
CA SER A 85 8.22 -1.51 6.33
C SER A 85 6.86 -0.92 6.72
N LYS A 86 6.44 -1.18 7.96
CA LYS A 86 5.23 -0.61 8.55
C LYS A 86 5.53 -0.14 9.96
N SER A 87 5.01 1.03 10.31
CA SER A 87 5.07 1.60 11.66
C SER A 87 3.77 2.34 11.96
N GLY A 88 3.06 1.88 13.00
CA GLY A 88 1.74 2.43 13.36
C GLY A 88 0.77 2.39 12.17
N ASN A 89 0.31 3.57 11.73
CA ASN A 89 -0.63 3.75 10.61
C ASN A 89 0.04 4.13 9.29
N SER A 90 1.37 3.99 9.22
CA SER A 90 2.16 4.32 8.04
C SER A 90 2.90 3.09 7.55
N ALA A 91 2.87 2.87 6.25
CA ALA A 91 3.67 1.89 5.55
C ALA A 91 4.58 2.59 4.55
N THR A 92 5.73 1.96 4.30
CA THR A 92 6.76 2.51 3.44
C THR A 92 7.27 1.46 2.48
N LEU A 93 7.41 1.81 1.20
CA LEU A 93 8.16 1.05 0.21
C LEU A 93 9.45 1.79 -0.11
N THR A 94 10.58 1.14 0.04
CA THR A 94 11.90 1.68 -0.31
C THR A 94 12.45 0.94 -1.51
N ILE A 95 12.86 1.69 -2.52
CA ILE A 95 13.59 1.24 -3.70
C ILE A 95 15.02 1.73 -3.53
N SER A 96 15.98 0.84 -3.28
CA SER A 96 17.35 1.24 -2.91
C SER A 96 18.23 1.67 -4.09
N GLY A 97 17.88 1.29 -5.31
CA GLY A 97 18.56 1.70 -6.53
C GLY A 97 17.57 1.75 -7.67
N LEU A 98 17.06 2.94 -7.97
CA LEU A 98 16.03 3.15 -8.97
C LEU A 98 16.53 2.80 -10.38
N GLN A 99 15.77 2.00 -11.12
CA GLN A 99 16.09 1.58 -12.49
C GLN A 99 15.05 2.10 -13.49
N ALA A 100 15.38 2.07 -14.78
CA ALA A 100 14.48 2.51 -15.86
C ALA A 100 13.14 1.77 -15.82
N GLU A 101 13.17 0.49 -15.47
CA GLU A 101 12.00 -0.39 -15.39
C GLU A 101 11.10 -0.09 -14.19
N ASP A 102 11.58 0.69 -13.22
CA ASP A 102 10.82 1.11 -12.04
C ASP A 102 9.91 2.31 -12.31
N GLU A 103 9.96 2.92 -13.51
CA GLU A 103 9.09 4.03 -13.92
C GLU A 103 7.66 3.54 -14.18
N THR A 104 6.90 3.41 -13.09
CA THR A 104 5.59 2.80 -13.14
C THR A 104 4.69 3.27 -12.00
N ASP A 105 3.46 2.77 -12.00
CA ASP A 105 2.42 3.12 -11.06
C ASP A 105 2.50 2.17 -9.85
N TYR A 106 2.58 2.73 -8.64
CA TYR A 106 2.64 1.97 -7.38
C TYR A 106 1.48 2.31 -6.45
N TYR A 107 0.93 1.28 -5.81
CA TYR A 107 -0.13 1.43 -4.83
C TYR A 107 0.05 0.48 -3.65
N CYS A 108 -0.41 0.93 -2.48
CA CYS A 108 -0.52 0.12 -1.30
C CYS A 108 -1.95 -0.44 -1.16
N SER A 109 -2.06 -1.59 -0.50
CA SER A 109 -3.35 -2.15 -0.11
C SER A 109 -3.25 -2.78 1.27
N THR A 110 -4.37 -2.81 2.00
CA THR A 110 -4.45 -3.43 3.32
C THR A 110 -5.33 -4.68 3.23
N SER A 111 -5.11 -5.63 4.14
CA SER A 111 -5.91 -6.87 4.23
C SER A 111 -7.33 -6.68 4.80
N CYS A 112 -7.80 -5.45 5.01
CA CYS A 112 -9.15 -5.22 5.50
C CYS A 112 -10.19 -5.54 4.42
N PRO A 113 -11.25 -6.31 4.69
CA PRO A 113 -12.35 -6.49 3.75
C PRO A 113 -13.08 -5.16 3.56
N GLN A 114 -12.74 -4.45 2.48
CA GLN A 114 -13.43 -3.23 2.06
C GLN A 114 -14.82 -3.61 1.53
N PRO A 115 -15.92 -2.94 1.92
CA PRO A 115 -17.18 -3.07 1.20
C PRO A 115 -17.00 -2.57 -0.23
N PRO A 116 -17.68 -3.17 -1.22
CA PRO A 116 -17.56 -2.74 -2.60
C PRO A 116 -18.20 -1.34 -2.70
N LEU A 117 -17.52 -0.41 -3.37
CA LEU A 117 -18.08 0.81 -4.00
C LEU A 117 -17.94 2.18 -3.33
N SER A 118 -17.13 2.42 -2.29
CA SER A 118 -16.80 3.82 -1.91
C SER A 118 -15.32 4.13 -2.00
N SER A 119 -14.95 4.69 -3.16
CA SER A 119 -13.69 5.40 -3.46
C SER A 119 -12.40 4.60 -3.29
N LEU A 120 -12.12 3.72 -4.24
CA LEU A 120 -10.75 3.62 -4.76
C LEU A 120 -10.41 4.94 -5.46
N LEU A 121 -10.22 6.03 -4.70
CA LEU A 121 -9.24 7.02 -5.14
C LEU A 121 -7.90 6.36 -4.84
N LEU A 122 -7.52 5.38 -5.67
CA LEU A 122 -6.15 4.91 -5.71
C LEU A 122 -5.34 6.10 -6.17
N ASN A 123 -4.89 6.91 -5.20
CA ASN A 123 -3.86 7.91 -5.42
C ASN A 123 -2.62 7.11 -5.80
N THR A 124 -2.50 6.92 -7.10
CA THR A 124 -1.45 6.10 -7.69
C THR A 124 -0.22 6.97 -7.71
N ILE A 125 0.89 6.42 -7.24
CA ILE A 125 2.17 7.10 -7.37
C ILE A 125 2.72 6.72 -8.72
N ARG A 126 2.80 7.72 -9.60
CA ARG A 126 3.64 7.60 -10.78
C ARG A 126 5.05 8.06 -10.47
N TRP A 127 6.02 7.27 -10.90
CA TRP A 127 7.42 7.67 -10.85
C TRP A 127 7.81 8.47 -12.07
N SER A 128 8.71 9.44 -11.85
CA SER A 128 9.40 10.17 -12.91
C SER A 128 10.90 10.02 -12.71
N LEU A 129 11.53 9.32 -13.65
CA LEU A 129 12.98 9.14 -13.68
C LEU A 129 13.65 10.32 -14.36
N ARG A 130 14.70 10.85 -13.72
CA ARG A 130 15.64 11.79 -14.35
C ARG A 130 16.97 11.07 -14.59
N GLU A 131 17.37 10.92 -15.85
CA GLU A 131 18.73 10.49 -16.18
C GLU A 131 19.71 11.58 -15.73
N SER A 132 20.62 11.25 -14.81
CA SER A 132 21.73 12.13 -14.46
C SER A 132 22.82 11.95 -15.51
N GLY A 133 22.92 12.89 -16.46
CA GLY A 133 24.08 12.99 -17.38
C GLY A 133 23.79 12.99 -18.89
N ARG A 134 23.09 14.02 -19.39
CA ARG A 134 23.45 14.61 -20.69
C ARG A 134 23.85 16.06 -20.47
N GLU A 135 25.15 16.27 -20.29
CA GLU A 135 25.87 17.40 -20.87
C GLU A 135 26.96 16.83 -21.77
#